data_AF-A0A437Q781-F1
#
_entry.id   AF-A0A437Q781-F1
#
_cell.length_a   1.000
_cell.length_b   1.000
_cell.length_c   1.000
_cell.angle_alpha   90.00
_cell.angle_beta   90.00
_cell.angle_gamma   90.00
#
_symmetry.space_group_name_H-M   'P 1'
#
loop_
_entity.id
_entity.type
_entity.pdbx_description
1 polymer ?
#
loop_
_entity_poly.entity_id
_entity_poly.type
_entity_poly.pdbx_seq_one_letter_code
_entity_poly.pdbx_strand_id
1 'polypeptide(L)'
;MEIHSQFDSDLPENEGISIAIMSYGLRQQHVGIYFKVDGDQLRLLHQPWHRDVLIGDPSNKYLWLDVALDPDNQTHMATMCEMIGGMNPDGIPYSICNRGTSFSALGVYEAEHAYAGLTCATFVMRVFESNGFPIINEDDWSHITPDRTWQTQILQALENAGVDKNHMAYQLQRKQEGVTRYKPEEVATAAALPMSDKGYAPEDVHDGAAEIMTQLGAHISKLEKKSSPVVKN
;
A
#
# COMPACT_ATOMS: atom_id res chain seq x y z
N MET A 1 -5.15 -10.48 14.48
CA MET A 1 -4.71 -10.26 13.10
C MET A 1 -4.03 -11.53 12.62
N GLU A 2 -4.51 -12.12 11.55
CA GLU A 2 -3.93 -13.31 10.94
C GLU A 2 -3.07 -12.88 9.74
N ILE A 3 -1.87 -13.45 9.62
CA ILE A 3 -0.91 -13.13 8.56
C ILE A 3 -0.64 -14.42 7.79
N HIS A 4 -0.94 -14.39 6.51
CA HIS A 4 -0.89 -15.54 5.62
C HIS A 4 0.30 -15.48 4.69
N SER A 5 0.78 -16.66 4.30
CA SER A 5 1.89 -16.85 3.37
C SER A 5 1.59 -18.02 2.44
N GLN A 6 2.04 -17.93 1.19
CA GLN A 6 2.00 -19.05 0.24
C GLN A 6 2.70 -20.34 0.71
N PHE A 7 3.50 -20.26 1.78
CA PHE A 7 4.15 -21.43 2.36
C PHE A 7 3.26 -22.19 3.33
N ASP A 8 2.26 -21.51 3.87
CA ASP A 8 1.43 -21.99 4.97
C ASP A 8 -0.07 -21.99 4.57
N SER A 9 -0.44 -21.33 3.47
CA SER A 9 -1.80 -21.23 2.92
C SER A 9 -1.78 -21.03 1.41
N ASP A 10 -2.84 -21.45 0.72
CA ASP A 10 -3.06 -21.06 -0.68
C ASP A 10 -3.44 -19.57 -0.75
N LEU A 11 -3.19 -18.93 -1.89
CA LEU A 11 -3.61 -17.54 -2.11
C LEU A 11 -5.12 -17.39 -1.88
N PRO A 12 -5.62 -16.21 -1.48
CA PRO A 12 -7.04 -16.00 -1.20
C PRO A 12 -7.93 -16.51 -2.33
N GLU A 13 -8.70 -17.57 -2.07
CA GLU A 13 -9.60 -18.18 -3.06
C GLU A 13 -10.98 -17.53 -3.07
N ASN A 14 -11.37 -16.89 -1.97
CA ASN A 14 -12.68 -16.27 -1.79
C ASN A 14 -12.77 -14.91 -2.50
N GLU A 15 -13.99 -14.54 -2.90
CA GLU A 15 -14.31 -13.19 -3.37
C GLU A 15 -14.07 -12.17 -2.25
N GLY A 16 -13.64 -10.96 -2.63
CA GLY A 16 -13.35 -9.89 -1.68
C GLY A 16 -11.93 -9.35 -1.78
N ILE A 17 -11.42 -8.87 -0.63
CA ILE A 17 -10.11 -8.20 -0.56
C ILE A 17 -9.23 -8.71 0.59
N SER A 18 -7.92 -8.63 0.38
CA SER A 18 -6.91 -8.82 1.43
C SER A 18 -5.81 -7.78 1.26
N ILE A 19 -5.12 -7.42 2.34
CA ILE A 19 -3.97 -6.50 2.25
C ILE A 19 -2.73 -7.29 1.93
N ALA A 20 -2.11 -7.00 0.79
CA ALA A 20 -0.86 -7.61 0.39
C ALA A 20 0.31 -6.75 0.87
N ILE A 21 1.29 -7.35 1.56
CA ILE A 21 2.52 -6.66 1.94
C ILE A 21 3.76 -7.48 1.55
N MET A 22 4.75 -6.82 0.97
CA MET A 22 6.06 -7.39 0.68
C MET A 22 7.19 -6.47 1.14
N SER A 23 8.42 -6.99 1.05
CA SER A 23 9.62 -6.26 1.42
C SER A 23 10.64 -6.32 0.28
N TYR A 24 11.21 -5.17 -0.08
CA TYR A 24 12.39 -5.07 -0.94
C TYR A 24 13.70 -5.11 -0.11
N GLY A 25 13.59 -5.29 1.20
CA GLY A 25 14.67 -5.28 2.19
C GLY A 25 14.19 -4.68 3.52
N LEU A 26 14.95 -4.84 4.60
CA LEU A 26 14.52 -4.49 5.98
C LEU A 26 14.04 -3.04 6.21
N ARG A 27 14.24 -2.11 5.25
CA ARG A 27 13.90 -0.69 5.38
C ARG A 27 12.90 -0.16 4.35
N GLN A 28 12.50 -0.99 3.39
CA GLN A 28 11.56 -0.59 2.34
C GLN A 28 10.56 -1.71 2.09
N GLN A 29 9.35 -1.48 2.56
CA GLN A 29 8.20 -2.34 2.35
C GLN A 29 7.37 -1.79 1.20
N HIS A 30 6.45 -2.62 0.71
CA HIS A 30 5.44 -2.24 -0.27
C HIS A 30 4.12 -2.89 0.09
N VAL A 31 3.04 -2.13 -0.01
CA VAL A 31 1.68 -2.58 0.32
C VAL A 31 0.75 -2.34 -0.86
N GLY A 32 -0.24 -3.22 -1.00
CA GLY A 32 -1.31 -3.13 -1.96
C GLY A 32 -2.53 -3.92 -1.49
N ILE A 33 -3.51 -4.07 -2.36
CA ILE A 33 -4.77 -4.76 -2.08
C ILE A 33 -4.86 -5.92 -3.07
N TYR A 34 -4.85 -7.15 -2.55
CA TYR A 34 -5.32 -8.29 -3.32
C TYR A 34 -6.83 -8.22 -3.41
N PHE A 35 -7.36 -8.43 -4.60
CA PHE A 35 -8.80 -8.42 -4.82
C PHE A 35 -9.21 -9.43 -5.89
N LYS A 36 -10.45 -9.90 -5.77
CA LYS A 36 -11.10 -10.81 -6.72
C LYS A 36 -12.57 -10.43 -6.86
N VAL A 37 -13.03 -10.29 -8.11
CA VAL A 37 -14.43 -9.98 -8.47
C VAL A 37 -15.02 -11.21 -9.16
N ASP A 38 -16.17 -11.70 -8.71
CA ASP A 38 -17.02 -12.74 -9.31
C ASP A 38 -16.33 -13.71 -10.30
N GLY A 39 -15.60 -14.70 -9.78
CA GLY A 39 -14.96 -15.75 -10.60
C GLY A 39 -13.71 -15.33 -11.38
N ASP A 40 -13.26 -14.08 -11.27
CA ASP A 40 -12.01 -13.61 -11.86
C ASP A 40 -10.77 -14.21 -11.22
N GLN A 41 -9.63 -14.00 -11.87
CA GLN A 41 -8.33 -14.25 -11.28
C GLN A 41 -8.03 -13.22 -10.18
N LEU A 42 -7.34 -13.68 -9.13
CA LEU A 42 -6.78 -12.81 -8.11
C LEU A 42 -5.85 -11.78 -8.75
N ARG A 43 -6.04 -10.50 -8.42
CA ARG A 43 -5.24 -9.38 -8.92
C ARG A 43 -4.67 -8.58 -7.75
N LEU A 44 -3.61 -7.81 -8.02
CA LEU A 44 -3.03 -6.87 -7.07
C LEU A 44 -3.30 -5.43 -7.54
N LEU A 45 -4.05 -4.66 -6.75
CA LEU A 45 -4.11 -3.22 -6.90
C LEU A 45 -3.06 -2.57 -6.00
N HIS A 46 -2.17 -1.78 -6.59
CA HIS A 46 -1.14 -1.06 -5.85
C HIS A 46 -0.66 0.17 -6.61
N GLN A 47 0.10 1.03 -5.93
CA GLN A 47 0.86 2.10 -6.59
C GLN A 47 2.35 1.72 -6.57
N PRO A 48 2.87 1.01 -7.60
CA PRO A 48 4.24 0.51 -7.60
C PRO A 48 5.28 1.63 -7.69
N TRP A 49 5.12 2.56 -8.62
CA TRP A 49 6.03 3.68 -8.83
C TRP A 49 5.36 4.82 -9.60
N HIS A 50 6.13 5.85 -9.97
CA HIS A 50 5.64 7.05 -10.64
C HIS A 50 5.01 6.73 -12.01
N ARG A 51 3.67 6.83 -12.08
CA ARG A 51 2.88 6.60 -13.30
C ARG A 51 3.02 5.19 -13.88
N ASP A 52 3.29 4.22 -13.01
CA ASP A 52 3.23 2.80 -13.38
C ASP A 52 1.79 2.29 -13.33
N VAL A 53 1.53 1.19 -14.04
CA VAL A 53 0.23 0.52 -14.06
C VAL A 53 -0.16 0.06 -12.64
N LEU A 54 -1.39 0.34 -12.24
CA LEU A 54 -1.87 0.06 -10.87
C LEU A 54 -2.25 -1.41 -10.64
N ILE A 55 -2.54 -2.13 -11.71
CA ILE A 55 -2.90 -3.56 -11.66
C ILE A 55 -1.65 -4.40 -11.95
N GLY A 56 -1.28 -5.21 -10.96
CA GLY A 56 -0.22 -6.20 -11.06
C GLY A 56 -0.74 -7.62 -10.81
N ASP A 57 0.15 -8.58 -11.07
CA ASP A 57 -0.11 -9.99 -10.80
C ASP A 57 0.15 -10.31 -9.32
N PRO A 58 -0.61 -11.25 -8.72
CA PRO A 58 -0.29 -11.76 -7.40
C PRO A 58 1.09 -12.42 -7.42
N SER A 59 1.84 -12.24 -6.34
CA SER A 59 3.20 -12.74 -6.25
C SER A 59 3.47 -13.42 -4.93
N ASN A 60 4.28 -14.47 -5.04
CA ASN A 60 4.77 -15.31 -3.98
C ASN A 60 5.68 -14.56 -2.97
N LYS A 61 6.07 -13.33 -3.32
CA LYS A 61 6.85 -12.39 -2.50
C LYS A 61 6.03 -11.69 -1.41
N TYR A 62 4.72 -11.69 -1.54
CA TYR A 62 3.82 -11.05 -0.59
C TYR A 62 3.39 -12.02 0.52
N LEU A 63 3.24 -11.45 1.71
CA LEU A 63 2.31 -11.92 2.73
C LEU A 63 0.96 -11.24 2.49
N TRP A 64 -0.11 -11.78 3.04
CA TRP A 64 -1.40 -11.09 3.04
C TRP A 64 -2.13 -11.18 4.37
N LEU A 65 -2.99 -10.20 4.62
CA LEU A 65 -3.79 -10.08 5.84
C LEU A 65 -5.26 -9.94 5.46
N ASP A 66 -6.11 -10.61 6.22
CA ASP A 66 -7.55 -10.48 6.06
C ASP A 66 -8.02 -9.08 6.49
N VAL A 67 -8.91 -8.51 5.70
CA VAL A 67 -9.55 -7.23 6.02
C VAL A 67 -10.81 -7.50 6.82
N ALA A 68 -10.98 -6.78 7.94
CA ALA A 68 -12.13 -6.94 8.82
C ALA A 68 -13.39 -6.20 8.30
N LEU A 69 -13.78 -6.48 7.06
CA LEU A 69 -15.04 -6.04 6.44
C LEU A 69 -16.02 -7.21 6.33
N ASP A 70 -17.31 -6.93 6.45
CA ASP A 70 -18.34 -7.92 6.11
C ASP A 70 -18.33 -8.25 4.61
N PRO A 71 -18.90 -9.41 4.21
CA PRO A 71 -18.80 -9.89 2.83
C PRO A 71 -19.33 -8.90 1.77
N ASP A 72 -20.42 -8.19 2.05
CA ASP A 72 -21.00 -7.25 1.07
C ASP A 72 -20.04 -6.08 0.84
N ASN A 73 -19.45 -5.55 1.91
CA ASN A 73 -18.44 -4.50 1.82
C ASN A 73 -17.12 -4.99 1.19
N GLN A 74 -16.73 -6.25 1.38
CA GLN A 74 -15.58 -6.82 0.67
C GLN A 74 -15.80 -6.90 -0.83
N THR A 75 -16.98 -7.37 -1.28
CA THR A 75 -17.34 -7.40 -2.70
C THR A 75 -17.36 -5.99 -3.29
N HIS A 76 -17.98 -5.03 -2.59
CA HIS A 76 -17.97 -3.62 -3.00
C HIS A 76 -16.55 -3.07 -3.17
N MET A 77 -15.68 -3.29 -2.18
CA MET A 77 -14.29 -2.85 -2.25
C MET A 77 -13.51 -3.53 -3.38
N ALA A 78 -13.77 -4.81 -3.68
CA ALA A 78 -13.15 -5.50 -4.79
C ALA A 78 -13.55 -4.90 -6.15
N THR A 79 -14.84 -4.59 -6.35
CA THR A 79 -15.32 -3.87 -7.54
C THR A 79 -14.68 -2.49 -7.65
N MET A 80 -14.57 -1.76 -6.55
CA MET A 80 -13.90 -0.45 -6.54
C MET A 80 -12.42 -0.56 -6.88
N CYS A 81 -11.73 -1.62 -6.44
CA CYS A 81 -10.35 -1.87 -6.82
C CYS A 81 -10.20 -2.09 -8.33
N GLU A 82 -11.10 -2.85 -8.94
CA GLU A 82 -11.16 -3.03 -10.39
C GLU A 82 -11.37 -1.70 -11.13
N MET A 83 -12.34 -0.90 -10.67
CA MET A 83 -12.65 0.40 -11.27
C MET A 83 -11.47 1.37 -11.19
N ILE A 84 -10.78 1.44 -10.04
CA ILE A 84 -9.58 2.28 -9.88
C ILE A 84 -8.48 1.84 -10.84
N GLY A 85 -8.24 0.55 -11.00
CA GLY A 85 -7.28 0.04 -11.96
C GLY A 85 -7.63 0.41 -13.41
N GLY A 86 -8.90 0.25 -13.78
CA GLY A 86 -9.37 0.50 -15.15
C GLY A 86 -9.47 1.98 -15.52
N MET A 87 -9.82 2.85 -14.57
CA MET A 87 -10.03 4.28 -14.82
C MET A 87 -8.75 5.12 -14.75
N ASN A 88 -7.62 4.54 -14.34
CA ASN A 88 -6.32 5.21 -14.27
C ASN A 88 -5.24 4.43 -15.07
N PRO A 89 -5.42 4.24 -16.40
CA PRO A 89 -4.55 3.38 -17.21
C PRO A 89 -3.11 3.88 -17.31
N ASP A 90 -2.89 5.19 -17.16
CA ASP A 90 -1.57 5.83 -17.17
C ASP A 90 -0.91 5.87 -15.77
N GLY A 91 -1.48 5.15 -14.80
CA GLY A 91 -1.09 5.22 -13.40
C GLY A 91 -1.37 6.59 -12.78
N ILE A 92 -0.87 6.77 -11.56
CA ILE A 92 -0.96 8.05 -10.85
C ILE A 92 0.44 8.56 -10.48
N PRO A 93 0.61 9.87 -10.23
CA PRO A 93 1.90 10.40 -9.81
C PRO A 93 2.34 9.78 -8.48
N TYR A 94 3.61 9.44 -8.35
CA TYR A 94 4.21 9.11 -7.07
C TYR A 94 4.49 10.41 -6.28
N SER A 95 4.06 10.48 -5.03
CA SER A 95 4.34 11.63 -4.15
C SER A 95 4.57 11.18 -2.71
N ILE A 96 5.42 11.91 -1.98
CA ILE A 96 5.59 11.75 -0.53
C ILE A 96 4.49 12.44 0.28
N CYS A 97 3.50 13.05 -0.38
CA CYS A 97 2.42 13.81 0.23
C CYS A 97 1.08 13.46 -0.42
N ASN A 98 0.15 12.98 0.40
CA ASN A 98 -1.20 12.56 0.01
C ASN A 98 -2.27 13.65 0.14
N ARG A 99 -1.91 14.86 0.60
CA ARG A 99 -2.88 15.95 0.81
C ARG A 99 -3.52 16.38 -0.51
N GLY A 100 -4.83 16.61 -0.49
CA GLY A 100 -5.60 17.04 -1.65
C GLY A 100 -5.72 15.95 -2.73
N THR A 101 -5.72 14.68 -2.32
CA THR A 101 -5.90 13.54 -3.23
C THR A 101 -7.06 12.66 -2.76
N SER A 102 -7.77 12.03 -3.70
CA SER A 102 -8.86 11.10 -3.43
C SER A 102 -9.17 10.23 -4.66
N PHE A 103 -10.10 9.29 -4.52
CA PHE A 103 -10.75 8.64 -5.65
C PHE A 103 -12.22 9.03 -5.69
N SER A 104 -12.73 9.33 -6.87
CA SER A 104 -14.17 9.52 -7.07
C SER A 104 -14.92 8.20 -6.88
N ALA A 105 -16.25 8.26 -6.77
CA ALA A 105 -17.13 7.08 -6.77
C ALA A 105 -17.03 6.23 -8.05
N LEU A 106 -16.41 6.76 -9.12
CA LEU A 106 -16.15 6.02 -10.35
C LEU A 106 -14.72 5.43 -10.40
N GLY A 107 -13.93 5.56 -9.34
CA GLY A 107 -12.54 5.08 -9.28
C GLY A 107 -11.53 6.00 -9.98
N VAL A 108 -11.95 7.15 -10.50
CA VAL A 108 -11.02 8.14 -11.10
C VAL A 108 -10.19 8.79 -10.00
N TYR A 109 -8.86 8.83 -10.19
CA TYR A 109 -7.96 9.56 -9.29
C TYR A 109 -8.17 11.06 -9.43
N GLU A 110 -8.42 11.72 -8.30
CA GLU A 110 -8.64 13.16 -8.21
C GLU A 110 -7.56 13.81 -7.35
N ALA A 111 -7.04 14.94 -7.83
CA ALA A 111 -5.99 15.68 -7.17
C ALA A 111 -6.21 17.19 -7.32
N GLU A 112 -6.06 17.94 -6.23
CA GLU A 112 -6.12 19.41 -6.23
C GLU A 112 -4.92 20.05 -6.97
N HIS A 113 -3.82 19.31 -7.12
CA HIS A 113 -2.61 19.74 -7.81
C HIS A 113 -2.10 18.65 -8.74
N ALA A 114 -1.66 19.01 -9.96
CA ALA A 114 -1.19 18.06 -10.99
C ALA A 114 0.07 17.23 -10.61
N TYR A 115 0.73 17.57 -9.50
CA TYR A 115 1.92 16.88 -8.97
C TYR A 115 1.65 16.22 -7.60
N ALA A 116 0.43 16.35 -7.08
CA ALA A 116 -0.01 15.54 -5.97
C ALA A 116 -0.12 14.08 -6.44
N GLY A 117 0.12 13.16 -5.51
CA GLY A 117 0.33 11.77 -5.83
C GLY A 117 0.25 10.93 -4.57
N LEU A 118 0.58 9.65 -4.69
CA LEU A 118 0.52 8.72 -3.58
C LEU A 118 1.77 7.82 -3.55
N THR A 119 2.17 7.46 -2.34
CA THR A 119 3.01 6.29 -2.07
C THR A 119 2.13 5.04 -2.10
N CYS A 120 2.71 3.83 -2.10
CA CYS A 120 1.92 2.61 -1.96
C CYS A 120 1.06 2.57 -0.69
N ALA A 121 1.58 3.06 0.43
CA ALA A 121 0.85 3.11 1.71
C ALA A 121 -0.30 4.12 1.68
N THR A 122 -0.02 5.35 1.25
CA THR A 122 -1.06 6.40 1.16
C THR A 122 -2.08 6.11 0.05
N PHE A 123 -1.70 5.35 -0.98
CA PHE A 123 -2.63 4.82 -1.97
C PHE A 123 -3.67 3.92 -1.32
N VAL A 124 -3.26 2.92 -0.55
CA VAL A 124 -4.19 2.05 0.18
C VAL A 124 -5.07 2.87 1.13
N MET A 125 -4.50 3.83 1.86
CA MET A 125 -5.29 4.75 2.71
C MET A 125 -6.38 5.47 1.92
N ARG A 126 -6.05 6.07 0.76
CA ARG A 126 -7.04 6.79 -0.07
C ARG A 126 -8.10 5.86 -0.66
N VAL A 127 -7.75 4.63 -1.05
CA VAL A 127 -8.73 3.64 -1.54
C VAL A 127 -9.77 3.37 -0.45
N PHE A 128 -9.32 3.09 0.77
CA PHE A 128 -10.21 2.84 1.91
C PHE A 128 -11.05 4.06 2.30
N GLU A 129 -10.41 5.22 2.42
CA GLU A 129 -11.07 6.48 2.81
C GLU A 129 -12.13 6.93 1.81
N SER A 130 -11.85 6.83 0.50
CA SER A 130 -12.80 7.23 -0.55
C SER A 130 -14.05 6.34 -0.59
N ASN A 131 -14.00 5.17 0.03
CA ASN A 131 -15.11 4.23 0.16
C ASN A 131 -15.76 4.25 1.56
N GLY A 132 -15.42 5.22 2.41
CA GLY A 132 -16.03 5.39 3.73
C GLY A 132 -15.46 4.50 4.82
N PHE A 133 -14.30 3.88 4.61
CA PHE A 133 -13.63 3.00 5.57
C PHE A 133 -12.26 3.55 5.98
N PRO A 134 -12.15 4.74 6.60
CA PRO A 134 -10.84 5.29 6.96
C PRO A 134 -10.09 4.35 7.89
N ILE A 135 -8.91 3.88 7.47
CA ILE A 135 -8.06 2.97 8.26
C ILE A 135 -7.06 3.71 9.14
N ILE A 136 -6.71 4.95 8.81
CA ILE A 136 -5.73 5.76 9.54
C ILE A 136 -6.37 7.10 9.91
N ASN A 137 -6.24 7.49 11.18
CA ASN A 137 -6.63 8.84 11.62
C ASN A 137 -5.47 9.81 11.39
N GLU A 138 -5.43 10.50 10.26
CA GLU A 138 -4.30 11.39 9.92
C GLU A 138 -4.02 12.49 10.94
N ASP A 139 -5.04 12.96 11.67
CA ASP A 139 -4.89 14.02 12.66
C ASP A 139 -3.99 13.58 13.83
N ASP A 140 -4.10 12.33 14.25
CA ASP A 140 -3.32 11.74 15.37
C ASP A 140 -1.88 11.42 14.95
N TRP A 141 -1.58 11.44 13.65
CA TRP A 141 -0.26 11.14 13.10
C TRP A 141 0.63 12.38 12.93
N SER A 142 0.13 13.56 13.28
CA SER A 142 0.77 14.86 13.03
C SER A 142 1.96 15.20 13.95
N HIS A 143 2.49 14.23 14.71
CA HIS A 143 3.55 14.44 15.71
C HIS A 143 4.77 13.53 15.61
N ILE A 144 4.80 12.57 14.67
CA ILE A 144 5.96 11.72 14.45
C ILE A 144 7.00 12.50 13.63
N THR A 145 8.25 12.48 14.09
CA THR A 145 9.37 13.11 13.36
C THR A 145 9.36 12.59 11.92
N PRO A 146 9.20 13.47 10.90
CA PRO A 146 9.17 13.04 9.50
C PRO A 146 10.40 12.21 9.19
N ASP A 147 10.23 11.10 8.48
CA ASP A 147 11.36 10.27 8.06
C ASP A 147 12.15 10.97 6.94
N ARG A 148 12.95 11.96 7.33
CA ARG A 148 13.73 12.82 6.44
C ARG A 148 14.72 12.01 5.60
N THR A 149 15.27 10.95 6.18
CA THR A 149 16.22 10.08 5.49
C THR A 149 15.52 9.37 4.34
N TRP A 150 14.40 8.70 4.61
CA TRP A 150 13.61 8.05 3.57
C TRP A 150 13.10 9.04 2.52
N GLN A 151 12.55 10.19 2.94
CA GLN A 151 12.08 11.23 2.01
C GLN A 151 13.21 11.67 1.07
N THR A 152 14.41 11.91 1.59
CA THR A 152 15.56 12.30 0.76
C THR A 152 15.93 11.22 -0.25
N GLN A 153 15.94 9.95 0.17
CA GLN A 153 16.26 8.82 -0.71
C GLN A 153 15.23 8.66 -1.84
N ILE A 154 13.94 8.79 -1.51
CA ILE A 154 12.86 8.71 -2.49
C ILE A 154 12.90 9.87 -3.48
N LEU A 155 13.15 11.10 -3.02
CA LEU A 155 13.27 12.24 -3.93
C LEU A 155 14.48 12.09 -4.87
N GLN A 156 15.59 11.56 -4.38
CA GLN A 156 16.72 11.23 -5.24
C GLN A 156 16.37 10.15 -6.27
N ALA A 157 15.59 9.13 -5.88
CA ALA A 157 15.14 8.09 -6.80
C ALA A 157 14.21 8.65 -7.88
N LEU A 158 13.29 9.56 -7.54
CA LEU A 158 12.43 10.25 -8.51
C LEU A 158 13.23 11.13 -9.48
N GLU A 159 14.21 11.88 -8.97
CA GLU A 159 15.10 12.68 -9.80
C GLU A 159 15.90 11.80 -10.77
N ASN A 160 16.47 10.69 -10.28
CA ASN A 160 17.21 9.74 -11.10
C ASN A 160 16.32 9.04 -12.15
N ALA A 161 15.03 8.87 -11.86
CA ALA A 161 14.04 8.35 -12.82
C ALA A 161 13.62 9.38 -13.88
N GLY A 162 14.15 10.61 -13.84
CA GLY A 162 13.86 11.64 -14.84
C GLY A 162 12.50 12.31 -14.68
N VAL A 163 11.93 12.29 -13.47
CA VAL A 163 10.66 12.97 -13.18
C VAL A 163 10.80 14.48 -13.42
N ASP A 164 9.74 15.09 -13.95
CA ASP A 164 9.70 16.52 -14.30
C ASP A 164 10.12 17.44 -13.13
N LYS A 165 10.77 18.56 -13.48
CA LYS A 165 11.31 19.53 -12.52
C LYS A 165 10.23 20.20 -11.67
N ASN A 166 9.04 20.46 -12.22
CA ASN A 166 7.96 21.06 -11.44
C ASN A 166 7.37 20.04 -10.45
N HIS A 167 7.27 18.77 -10.85
CA HIS A 167 6.94 17.68 -9.92
C HIS A 167 7.98 17.60 -8.79
N MET A 168 9.27 17.62 -9.11
CA MET A 168 10.34 17.62 -8.10
C MET A 168 10.29 18.83 -7.16
N ALA A 169 10.05 20.03 -7.68
CA ALA A 169 9.90 21.24 -6.89
C ALA A 169 8.72 21.14 -5.91
N TYR A 170 7.58 20.62 -6.37
CA TYR A 170 6.42 20.35 -5.53
C TYR A 170 6.76 19.39 -4.39
N GLN A 171 7.42 18.27 -4.67
CA GLN A 171 7.80 17.30 -3.62
C GLN A 171 8.79 17.88 -2.61
N LEU A 172 9.76 18.68 -3.05
CA LEU A 172 10.72 19.36 -2.18
C LEU A 172 10.05 20.36 -1.25
N GLN A 173 9.06 21.11 -1.76
CA GLN A 173 8.24 21.99 -0.93
C GLN A 173 7.46 21.20 0.13
N ARG A 174 6.77 20.12 -0.26
CA ARG A 174 6.04 19.25 0.69
C ARG A 174 6.96 18.66 1.76
N LYS A 175 8.18 18.27 1.38
CA LYS A 175 9.19 17.89 2.36
C LYS A 175 9.45 19.04 3.34
N GLN A 176 9.73 20.26 2.90
CA GLN A 176 9.98 21.39 3.79
C GLN A 176 8.81 21.65 4.77
N GLU A 177 7.57 21.48 4.31
CA GLU A 177 6.35 21.59 5.13
C GLU A 177 6.20 20.49 6.20
N GLY A 178 7.04 19.45 6.18
CA GLY A 178 7.08 18.42 7.23
C GLY A 178 6.02 17.34 7.07
N VAL A 179 5.71 16.93 5.84
CA VAL A 179 4.74 15.86 5.58
C VAL A 179 5.08 14.55 6.30
N THR A 180 4.05 13.93 6.87
CA THR A 180 4.12 12.65 7.59
C THR A 180 4.41 11.49 6.63
N ARG A 181 5.21 10.52 7.08
CA ARG A 181 5.38 9.24 6.40
C ARG A 181 4.48 8.21 7.07
N TYR A 182 3.57 7.64 6.29
CA TYR A 182 2.82 6.44 6.68
C TYR A 182 3.56 5.22 6.15
N LYS A 183 3.97 4.29 7.04
CA LYS A 183 4.73 3.12 6.60
C LYS A 183 3.80 2.00 6.11
N PRO A 184 4.21 1.22 5.09
CA PRO A 184 3.39 0.13 4.56
C PRO A 184 2.92 -0.87 5.63
N GLU A 185 3.78 -1.27 6.56
CA GLU A 185 3.47 -2.21 7.64
C GLU A 185 2.47 -1.67 8.67
N GLU A 186 2.51 -0.36 8.94
CA GLU A 186 1.54 0.30 9.82
C GLU A 186 0.17 0.39 9.15
N VAL A 187 0.14 0.78 7.86
CA VAL A 187 -1.10 0.83 7.06
C VAL A 187 -1.70 -0.56 6.89
N ALA A 188 -0.87 -1.59 6.66
CA ALA A 188 -1.34 -2.96 6.52
C ALA A 188 -1.95 -3.49 7.82
N THR A 189 -1.34 -3.16 8.97
CA THR A 189 -1.90 -3.46 10.29
C THR A 189 -3.25 -2.78 10.46
N ALA A 190 -3.32 -1.48 10.18
CA ALA A 190 -4.55 -0.68 10.34
C ALA A 190 -5.73 -1.27 9.56
N ALA A 191 -5.49 -1.68 8.32
CA ALA A 191 -6.52 -2.27 7.46
C ALA A 191 -6.96 -3.68 7.87
N ALA A 192 -6.17 -4.39 8.68
CA ALA A 192 -6.48 -5.72 9.19
C ALA A 192 -7.15 -5.70 10.59
N LEU A 193 -7.28 -4.52 11.21
CA LEU A 193 -8.00 -4.34 12.47
C LEU A 193 -9.51 -4.08 12.22
N PRO A 194 -10.40 -4.34 13.21
CA PRO A 194 -11.84 -4.12 13.05
C PRO A 194 -12.21 -2.67 12.75
N MET A 195 -12.85 -2.40 11.60
CA MET A 195 -13.11 -1.03 11.12
C MET A 195 -13.52 -0.02 12.21
N SER A 196 -12.84 1.12 12.21
CA SER A 196 -13.06 2.25 13.12
C SER A 196 -13.62 3.43 12.32
N ASP A 197 -14.63 4.12 12.86
CA ASP A 197 -15.23 5.30 12.21
C ASP A 197 -14.21 6.41 11.91
N LYS A 198 -13.11 6.47 12.68
CA LYS A 198 -12.08 7.51 12.56
C LYS A 198 -10.73 6.99 12.04
N GLY A 199 -10.59 5.69 11.84
CA GLY A 199 -9.29 5.04 11.66
C GLY A 199 -8.46 4.96 12.94
N TYR A 200 -7.18 4.59 12.78
CA TYR A 200 -6.27 4.28 13.89
C TYR A 200 -5.13 5.29 14.05
N ALA A 201 -4.70 5.46 15.31
CA ALA A 201 -3.53 6.23 15.70
C ALA A 201 -2.24 5.37 15.59
N PRO A 202 -1.04 5.97 15.64
CA PRO A 202 0.21 5.22 15.53
C PRO A 202 0.40 4.14 16.59
N GLU A 203 -0.01 4.40 17.83
CA GLU A 203 0.08 3.47 18.95
C GLU A 203 -0.77 2.21 18.77
N ASP A 204 -1.91 2.32 18.07
CA ASP A 204 -2.83 1.21 17.85
C ASP A 204 -2.24 0.15 16.90
N VAL A 205 -1.36 0.58 16.00
CA VAL A 205 -0.81 -0.25 14.92
C VAL A 205 0.63 -0.69 15.16
N HIS A 206 1.28 -0.18 16.21
CA HIS A 206 2.70 -0.39 16.47
C HIS A 206 3.07 -1.88 16.61
N ASP A 207 2.35 -2.60 17.45
CA ASP A 207 2.65 -4.01 17.74
C ASP A 207 2.37 -4.91 16.53
N GLY A 208 1.27 -4.66 15.82
CA GLY A 208 0.94 -5.39 14.60
C GLY A 208 1.96 -5.13 13.49
N ALA A 209 2.45 -3.90 13.35
CA ALA A 209 3.49 -3.56 12.39
C ALA A 209 4.81 -4.29 12.72
N ALA A 210 5.18 -4.37 14.00
CA ALA A 210 6.36 -5.13 14.44
C ALA A 210 6.23 -6.63 14.15
N GLU A 211 5.04 -7.20 14.34
CA GLU A 211 4.77 -8.61 14.00
C GLU A 211 4.87 -8.84 12.49
N ILE A 212 4.25 -7.99 11.66
CA ILE A 212 4.35 -8.04 10.20
C ILE A 212 5.82 -8.02 9.74
N MET A 213 6.64 -7.15 10.33
CA MET A 213 8.06 -7.05 9.98
C MET A 213 8.84 -8.32 10.34
N THR A 214 8.51 -8.96 11.47
CA THR A 214 9.08 -10.25 11.86
C THR A 214 8.71 -11.34 10.85
N GLN A 215 7.43 -11.42 10.48
CA GLN A 215 6.93 -12.40 9.50
C GLN A 215 7.53 -12.19 8.11
N LEU A 216 7.66 -10.93 7.65
CA LEU A 216 8.32 -10.60 6.38
C LEU A 216 9.78 -11.07 6.36
N GLY A 217 10.52 -10.90 7.46
CA GLY A 217 11.89 -11.40 7.59
C GLY A 217 11.98 -12.92 7.48
N ALA A 218 11.06 -13.64 8.14
CA ALA A 218 10.97 -15.09 8.03
C ALA A 218 10.59 -15.55 6.62
N HIS A 219 9.64 -14.85 5.97
CA HIS A 219 9.18 -15.14 4.61
C HIS A 219 10.29 -14.97 3.56
N ILE A 220 11.03 -13.86 3.61
CA ILE A 220 12.19 -13.62 2.74
C ILE A 220 13.23 -14.72 2.92
N SER A 221 13.53 -15.08 4.17
CA SER A 221 14.49 -16.15 4.47
C SER A 221 14.05 -17.51 3.90
N LYS A 222 12.74 -17.80 3.90
CA LYS A 222 12.17 -19.01 3.26
C LYS A 222 12.32 -18.96 1.73
N LEU A 223 12.08 -17.80 1.10
CA LEU A 223 12.23 -17.60 -0.35
C LEU A 223 13.69 -17.83 -0.81
N GLU A 224 14.67 -17.22 -0.14
CA GLU A 224 16.09 -17.34 -0.49
C GLU A 224 16.60 -18.78 -0.40
N LYS A 225 16.14 -19.54 0.60
CA LYS A 225 16.46 -20.98 0.74
C LYS A 225 15.92 -21.82 -0.42
N LYS A 226 14.70 -21.52 -0.91
CA LYS A 226 14.10 -22.24 -2.06
C LYS A 226 14.76 -21.86 -3.39
N SER A 227 15.26 -20.63 -3.53
CA SER A 227 15.96 -20.17 -4.74
C SER A 227 17.41 -20.61 -4.84
N SER A 228 18.00 -21.15 -3.76
CA SER A 228 19.36 -21.68 -3.77
C SER A 228 19.40 -23.07 -4.45
N PRO A 229 20.20 -23.28 -5.52
CA PRO A 229 20.27 -24.57 -6.17
C PRO A 229 20.83 -25.61 -5.19
N VAL A 230 20.15 -26.76 -5.07
CA VAL A 230 20.72 -27.95 -4.45
C VAL A 230 21.96 -28.31 -5.25
N VAL A 231 23.15 -27.96 -4.74
CA VAL A 231 24.42 -28.48 -5.26
C VAL A 231 24.40 -29.98 -4.97
N LYS A 232 23.96 -30.77 -5.94
CA LYS A 232 24.13 -32.22 -5.91
C LYS A 232 25.62 -32.48 -6.14
N ASN A 233 26.32 -32.83 -5.06
CA ASN A 233 27.64 -33.47 -5.11
C ASN A 233 27.48 -34.93 -5.55
#